data_AF-A0A2V5UH95-F1
#
_entry.id   AF-A0A2V5UH95-F1
#
_cell.length_a   1.000
_cell.length_b   1.000
_cell.length_c   1.000
_cell.angle_alpha   90.00
_cell.angle_beta   90.00
_cell.angle_gamma   90.00
#
_symmetry.space_group_name_H-M   'P 1'
#
loop_
_entity.id
_entity.type
_entity.pdbx_description
1 polymer ?
#
loop_
_entity_poly.entity_id
_entity_poly.type
_entity_poly.pdbx_seq_one_letter_code
_entity_poly.pdbx_strand_id
1 'polypeptide(L)'
;MLREIKTEVGFDLIELGHGIRLSLMPGIQKTFDAGQARFSSLHNFCPLPVEVMMASPDCYQFSAVSSEERERAVKQTLQTIDFAARLNAPFVVLHLGQV
;
A
#
# COMPACT_ATOMS: atom_id res chain seq x y z
N MET A 1 -12.21 13.02 0.90
CA MET A 1 -11.58 12.04 1.81
C MET A 1 -10.15 12.36 2.23
N LEU A 2 -9.08 12.21 1.40
CA LEU A 2 -7.69 12.42 1.90
C LEU A 2 -7.45 13.81 2.53
N ARG A 3 -8.01 14.86 1.91
CA ARG A 3 -7.94 16.22 2.47
C ARG A 3 -8.67 16.34 3.81
N GLU A 4 -9.81 15.68 3.96
CA GLU A 4 -10.62 15.72 5.19
C GLU A 4 -9.90 15.08 6.38
N ILE A 5 -9.05 14.08 6.16
CA ILE A 5 -8.24 13.46 7.23
C ILE A 5 -7.39 14.53 7.93
N LYS A 6 -6.84 15.48 7.16
CA LYS A 6 -6.09 16.60 7.72
C LYS A 6 -7.01 17.72 8.22
N THR A 7 -7.98 18.16 7.42
CA THR A 7 -8.76 19.37 7.74
C THR A 7 -9.84 19.16 8.79
N GLU A 8 -10.50 18.00 8.79
CA GLU A 8 -11.64 17.71 9.66
C GLU A 8 -11.23 16.88 10.88
N VAL A 9 -10.23 15.99 10.74
CA VAL A 9 -9.82 15.07 11.82
C VAL A 9 -8.48 15.48 12.46
N GLY A 10 -7.63 16.21 11.73
CA GLY A 10 -6.36 16.72 12.27
C GLY A 10 -5.17 15.75 12.19
N PHE A 11 -5.26 14.67 11.42
CA PHE A 11 -4.12 13.76 11.22
C PHE A 11 -3.23 14.22 10.07
N ASP A 12 -1.93 14.34 10.35
CA ASP A 12 -0.94 14.84 9.37
C ASP A 12 -0.29 13.76 8.50
N LEU A 13 -0.30 12.50 8.96
CA LEU A 13 0.36 11.37 8.30
C LEU A 13 -0.64 10.24 8.07
N ILE A 14 -0.57 9.66 6.87
CA ILE A 14 -1.52 8.65 6.40
C ILE A 14 -0.76 7.37 6.06
N GLU A 15 -1.30 6.22 6.48
CA GLU A 15 -0.95 4.91 5.92
C GLU A 15 -1.88 4.58 4.76
N LEU A 16 -1.33 4.14 3.63
CA LEU A 16 -2.12 3.55 2.56
C LEU A 16 -2.33 2.04 2.83
N GLY A 17 -3.56 1.66 3.14
CA GLY A 17 -3.89 0.29 3.56
C GLY A 17 -4.03 -0.73 2.43
N HIS A 18 -4.29 -1.99 2.81
CA HIS A 18 -4.45 -3.16 1.93
C HIS A 18 -5.77 -3.20 1.13
N GLY A 19 -6.43 -2.06 0.93
CA GLY A 19 -7.66 -1.91 0.13
C GLY A 19 -7.49 -0.93 -1.03
N ILE A 20 -6.31 -0.32 -1.19
CA ILE A 20 -6.05 0.69 -2.21
C ILE A 20 -5.97 0.03 -3.58
N ARG A 21 -6.99 0.25 -4.42
CA ARG A 21 -7.02 -0.25 -5.80
C ARG A 21 -6.13 0.60 -6.71
N LEU A 22 -5.59 -0.02 -7.76
CA LEU A 22 -4.78 0.68 -8.76
C LEU A 22 -5.48 1.91 -9.37
N SER A 23 -6.80 1.86 -9.53
CA SER A 23 -7.60 2.97 -10.05
C SER A 23 -7.59 4.23 -9.17
N LEU A 24 -7.25 4.11 -7.88
CA LEU A 24 -7.14 5.23 -6.94
C LEU A 24 -5.78 5.94 -7.01
N MET A 25 -4.76 5.28 -7.58
CA MET A 25 -3.39 5.79 -7.60
C MET A 25 -3.24 7.16 -8.25
N PRO A 26 -3.88 7.48 -9.39
CA PRO A 26 -3.77 8.82 -9.99
C PRO A 26 -4.29 9.93 -9.06
N GLY A 27 -5.36 9.65 -8.30
CA GLY A 27 -5.92 10.59 -7.33
C GLY A 27 -5.00 10.78 -6.13
N ILE A 28 -4.46 9.69 -5.58
CA ILE A 28 -3.49 9.71 -4.48
C ILE A 28 -2.25 10.53 -4.87
N GLN A 29 -1.68 10.26 -6.05
CA GLN A 29 -0.51 10.99 -6.55
C GLN A 29 -0.81 12.48 -6.71
N LYS A 30 -1.96 12.83 -7.31
CA LYS A 30 -2.36 14.23 -7.46
C LYS A 30 -2.48 14.96 -6.12
N THR A 31 -3.05 14.31 -5.10
CA THR A 31 -3.16 14.89 -3.75
C THR A 31 -1.79 15.03 -3.07
N PHE A 32 -0.89 14.08 -3.29
CA PHE A 32 0.50 14.14 -2.82
C PHE A 32 1.25 15.30 -3.46
N ASP A 33 1.23 15.40 -4.80
CA ASP A 33 1.95 16.43 -5.56
C ASP A 33 1.45 17.83 -5.21
N ALA A 34 0.17 17.97 -4.85
CA ALA A 34 -0.42 19.22 -4.38
C ALA A 34 -0.05 19.57 -2.92
N GLY A 35 0.72 18.72 -2.22
CA GLY A 35 1.07 18.91 -0.80
C GLY A 35 -0.11 18.77 0.17
N GLN A 36 -1.22 18.19 -0.29
CA GLN A 36 -2.47 18.09 0.48
C GLN A 36 -2.52 16.85 1.37
N ALA A 37 -1.66 15.85 1.12
CA ALA A 37 -1.51 14.65 1.93
C ALA A 37 -0.01 14.31 2.10
N ARG A 38 0.33 13.72 3.24
CA ARG A 38 1.65 13.16 3.52
C ARG A 38 1.46 11.72 3.97
N PHE A 39 2.35 10.85 3.52
CA PHE A 39 2.28 9.42 3.79
C PHE A 39 3.41 8.99 4.70
N SER A 40 3.09 8.25 5.76
CA SER A 40 4.10 7.64 6.64
C SER A 40 4.50 6.26 6.15
N SER A 41 3.55 5.50 5.63
CA SER A 41 3.72 4.09 5.30
C SER A 41 2.78 3.64 4.19
N LEU A 42 3.20 2.58 3.49
CA LEU A 42 2.31 1.75 2.68
C LEU A 42 2.18 0.37 3.35
N HIS A 43 0.96 -0.15 3.39
CA HIS A 43 0.66 -1.49 3.84
C HIS A 43 0.76 -2.44 2.64
N ASN A 44 1.66 -3.41 2.71
CA ASN A 44 1.83 -4.38 1.65
C ASN A 44 0.60 -5.30 1.55
N PHE A 45 -0.07 -5.45 0.42
CA PHE A 45 0.31 -5.01 -0.94
C PHE A 45 -0.43 -3.73 -1.34
N CYS A 46 0.32 -2.70 -1.74
CA CYS A 46 -0.25 -1.41 -2.13
C CYS A 46 0.39 -0.88 -3.43
N PRO A 47 -0.38 -0.74 -4.53
CA PRO A 47 -1.81 -1.04 -4.64
C PRO A 47 -2.09 -2.54 -4.57
N LEU A 48 -3.33 -2.87 -4.22
CA LEU A 48 -3.82 -4.24 -4.16
C LEU A 48 -3.75 -4.90 -5.55
N PRO A 49 -3.26 -6.15 -5.66
CA PRO A 49 -3.22 -6.88 -6.93
C PRO A 49 -4.61 -7.00 -7.56
N VAL A 50 -4.68 -6.95 -8.89
CA VAL A 50 -5.94 -6.80 -9.67
C VAL A 50 -6.89 -7.98 -9.50
N GLU A 51 -6.34 -9.16 -9.24
CA GLU A 51 -7.04 -10.42 -8.99
C GLU A 51 -7.67 -10.49 -7.59
N VAL A 52 -7.33 -9.58 -6.68
CA VAL A 52 -7.83 -9.59 -5.30
C VAL A 52 -9.04 -8.66 -5.19
N MET A 53 -10.20 -9.26 -4.96
CA MET A 53 -11.49 -8.56 -5.02
C MET A 53 -11.85 -7.77 -3.76
N MET A 54 -11.23 -8.12 -2.63
CA MET A 54 -11.49 -7.55 -1.31
C MET A 54 -10.19 -7.13 -0.62
N ALA A 55 -10.28 -6.22 0.35
CA ALA A 55 -9.12 -5.80 1.10
C ALA A 55 -8.49 -7.01 1.81
N SER A 56 -7.23 -7.30 1.52
CA SER A 56 -6.55 -8.49 2.03
C SER A 56 -5.06 -8.21 2.22
N PRO A 57 -4.57 -8.07 3.46
CA PRO A 57 -3.15 -7.84 3.73
C PRO A 57 -2.30 -9.09 3.42
N ASP A 58 -2.90 -10.28 3.53
CA ASP A 58 -2.21 -11.57 3.38
C ASP A 58 -2.62 -12.30 2.08
N CYS A 59 -2.86 -11.56 0.99
CA CYS A 59 -3.28 -12.18 -0.28
C CYS A 59 -2.21 -13.08 -0.92
N TYR A 60 -0.93 -12.89 -0.57
CA TYR A 60 0.18 -13.79 -0.85
C TYR A 60 1.04 -13.95 0.40
N GLN A 61 1.34 -15.19 0.78
CA GLN A 61 2.17 -15.47 1.96
C GLN A 61 3.63 -15.75 1.58
N PHE A 62 4.56 -15.08 2.26
CA PHE A 62 6.00 -15.36 2.12
C PHE A 62 6.38 -16.76 2.64
N SER A 63 5.59 -17.31 3.55
CA SER A 63 5.74 -18.67 4.08
C SER A 63 4.90 -19.71 3.33
N ALA A 64 4.31 -19.37 2.17
CA ALA A 64 3.49 -20.31 1.42
C ALA A 64 4.30 -21.54 0.99
N VAL A 65 3.65 -22.71 0.94
CA VAL A 65 4.27 -23.95 0.40
C VAL A 65 4.60 -23.78 -1.08
N SER A 66 3.70 -23.12 -1.83
CA SER A 66 3.87 -22.84 -3.26
C SER A 66 5.01 -21.85 -3.51
N SER A 67 5.98 -22.22 -4.34
CA SER A 67 7.05 -21.31 -4.77
C SER A 67 6.52 -20.14 -5.61
N GLU A 68 5.53 -20.39 -6.46
CA GLU A 68 4.91 -19.37 -7.31
C GLU A 68 4.24 -18.28 -6.46
N GLU A 69 3.59 -18.67 -5.36
CA GLU A 69 2.98 -17.72 -4.44
C GLU A 69 4.04 -16.84 -3.76
N ARG A 70 5.13 -17.44 -3.29
CA ARG A 70 6.25 -16.69 -2.68
C ARG A 70 6.88 -15.73 -3.68
N GLU A 71 7.05 -16.13 -4.93
CA GLU A 71 7.56 -15.25 -6.00
C GLU A 71 6.62 -14.07 -6.25
N ARG A 72 5.30 -14.30 -6.25
CA ARG A 72 4.31 -13.21 -6.36
C ARG A 72 4.35 -12.28 -5.17
N ALA A 73 4.50 -12.80 -3.95
CA ALA A 73 4.66 -11.98 -2.74
C ALA A 73 5.86 -11.04 -2.89
N VAL A 74 7.05 -11.56 -3.22
CA VAL A 74 8.25 -10.73 -3.40
C VAL A 74 8.03 -9.67 -4.51
N LYS A 75 7.51 -10.07 -5.66
CA LYS A 75 7.28 -9.16 -6.78
C LYS A 75 6.35 -8.00 -6.42
N GLN A 76 5.22 -8.29 -5.78
CA GLN A 76 4.23 -7.28 -5.39
C GLN A 76 4.74 -6.37 -4.26
N THR A 77 5.59 -6.91 -3.38
CA THR A 77 6.26 -6.12 -2.34
C THR A 77 7.27 -5.14 -2.92
N LEU A 78 8.07 -5.55 -3.91
CA LEU A 78 8.97 -4.63 -4.60
C LEU A 78 8.21 -3.49 -5.26
N GLN A 79 7.05 -3.77 -5.87
CA GLN A 79 6.17 -2.72 -6.41
C GLN A 79 5.65 -1.79 -5.31
N THR A 80 5.26 -2.33 -4.15
CA THR A 80 4.82 -1.51 -3.00
C THR A 80 5.95 -0.59 -2.52
N ILE A 81 7.20 -1.07 -2.48
CA ILE A 81 8.38 -0.27 -2.13
C ILE A 81 8.59 0.86 -3.16
N ASP A 82 8.48 0.56 -4.46
CA ASP A 82 8.58 1.58 -5.50
C ASP A 82 7.50 2.67 -5.34
N PHE A 83 6.27 2.29 -4.97
CA PHE A 83 5.20 3.25 -4.71
C PHE A 83 5.44 4.07 -3.44
N ALA A 84 5.97 3.46 -2.38
CA ALA A 84 6.33 4.16 -1.16
C ALA A 84 7.38 5.23 -1.46
N ALA A 85 8.41 4.88 -2.24
CA ALA A 85 9.43 5.82 -2.68
C ALA A 85 8.84 7.00 -3.48
N ARG A 86 7.91 6.74 -4.42
CA ARG A 86 7.23 7.78 -5.20
C ARG A 86 6.42 8.77 -4.35
N LEU A 87 5.88 8.30 -3.23
CA LEU A 87 5.08 9.10 -2.30
C LEU A 87 5.90 9.64 -1.12
N ASN A 88 7.23 9.52 -1.15
CA ASN A 88 8.13 9.86 -0.05
C ASN A 88 7.70 9.23 1.30
N ALA A 89 7.08 8.05 1.26
CA ALA A 89 6.69 7.31 2.45
C ALA A 89 7.90 6.49 2.93
N PRO A 90 8.44 6.76 4.14
CA PRO A 90 9.68 6.13 4.59
C PRO A 90 9.55 4.66 5.00
N PHE A 91 8.33 4.15 5.20
CA PHE A 91 8.10 2.80 5.71
C PHE A 91 7.18 1.96 4.82
N VAL A 92 7.39 0.65 4.82
CA VAL A 92 6.46 -0.34 4.28
C VAL A 92 6.19 -1.38 5.35
N VAL A 93 4.91 -1.67 5.61
CA VAL A 93 4.47 -2.68 6.58
C VAL A 93 4.20 -3.99 5.86
N LEU A 94 4.76 -5.09 6.35
CA LEU A 94 4.64 -6.42 5.75
C LEU A 94 4.20 -7.44 6.79
N HIS A 95 3.34 -8.36 6.38
CA HIS A 95 3.10 -9.61 7.07
C HIS A 95 3.92 -10.71 6.38
N LEU A 96 4.80 -11.38 7.13
CA LEU A 96 5.74 -12.36 6.58
C LEU A 96 5.23 -13.82 6.65
N GLY A 97 3.96 -14.01 7.00
CA GLY A 97 3.35 -15.33 7.16
C GLY A 97 3.66 -15.96 8.52
N GLN A 98 3.81 -17.29 8.53
CA GLN A 98 3.92 -18.12 9.74
C GLN A 98 4.99 -19.21 9.57
N VAL A 99 5.49 -19.74 10.69
CA VAL A 99 6.52 -20.80 10.76
C VAL A 99 5.96 -22.02 11.47
#